data_AF-A0A7L1X1Z1-F1
#
_entry.id   AF-A0A7L1X1Z1-F1
#
_cell.length_a   1.000
_cell.length_b   1.000
_cell.length_c   1.000
_cell.angle_alpha   90.00
_cell.angle_beta   90.00
_cell.angle_gamma   90.00
#
_symmetry.space_group_name_H-M   'P 1'
#
loop_
_entity.id
_entity.type
_entity.pdbx_description
1 polymer ?
#
loop_
_entity_poly.entity_id
_entity_poly.type
_entity_poly.pdbx_seq_one_letter_code
_entity_poly.pdbx_strand_id
1 'polypeptide(L)'
;MYLLLHTVKGTPFETPDQGKDRLLTHWEQIDYGTQCTSSRKFLSISPVVLYLLTSFYTKYDPVHFLINTASLLSVLLPKLPQFHGVRVFGINKY
;
A
#
# COMPACT_ATOMS: atom_id res chain seq x y z
N MET A 1 -2.04 7.30 8.13
CA MET A 1 -2.09 5.89 7.67
C MET A 1 -1.00 5.48 6.70
N TYR A 2 -0.58 6.34 5.75
CA TYR A 2 0.46 5.99 4.76
C TYR A 2 1.75 5.42 5.38
N LEU A 3 2.31 6.10 6.38
CA LEU A 3 3.55 5.68 7.06
C LEU A 3 3.42 4.30 7.73
N LEU A 4 2.29 4.07 8.43
CA LEU A 4 2.02 2.80 9.11
C LEU A 4 1.95 1.64 8.13
N LEU A 5 1.22 1.82 7.02
CA LEU A 5 1.00 0.75 6.06
C LEU A 5 2.21 0.47 5.16
N HIS A 6 3.14 1.40 4.99
CA HIS A 6 4.20 1.26 3.96
C HIS A 6 5.62 1.30 4.53
N THR A 7 5.81 1.89 5.71
CA THR A 7 7.15 2.13 6.27
C THR A 7 7.35 1.40 7.58
N VAL A 8 6.35 1.43 8.47
CA VAL A 8 6.44 0.79 9.79
C VAL A 8 6.46 -0.73 9.65
N LYS A 9 7.45 -1.35 10.29
CA LYS A 9 7.66 -2.80 10.34
C LYS A 9 7.41 -3.34 11.73
N GLY A 10 7.19 -4.65 11.83
CA GLY A 10 6.91 -5.30 13.09
C GLY A 10 5.46 -5.10 13.50
N THR A 11 5.17 -5.30 14.78
CA THR A 11 3.83 -5.22 15.35
C THR A 11 3.62 -3.87 16.04
N PRO A 12 3.08 -2.84 15.36
CA PRO A 12 2.96 -1.50 15.94
C PRO A 12 1.94 -1.40 17.08
N PHE A 13 1.02 -2.36 17.20
CA PHE A 13 -0.06 -2.35 18.18
C PHE A 13 -0.02 -3.55 19.14
N GLU A 14 0.88 -4.50 18.92
CA GLU A 14 1.07 -5.68 19.75
C GLU A 14 2.48 -5.66 20.35
N THR A 15 2.75 -6.59 21.27
CA THR A 15 4.11 -6.75 21.79
C THR A 15 5.09 -6.97 20.63
N PRO A 16 6.26 -6.30 20.59
CA PRO A 16 7.21 -6.44 19.49
C PRO A 16 7.62 -7.90 19.30
N ASP A 17 7.11 -8.52 18.25
CA ASP A 17 7.52 -9.87 17.88
C ASP A 17 8.92 -9.82 17.24
N GLN A 18 9.84 -10.64 17.74
CA GLN A 18 11.17 -10.81 17.16
C GLN A 18 11.19 -11.88 16.04
N GLY A 19 10.05 -12.52 15.79
CA GLY A 19 9.85 -13.54 14.77
C GLY A 19 9.70 -12.99 13.35
N LYS A 20 8.85 -13.66 12.57
CA LYS A 20 8.70 -13.42 11.12
C LYS A 20 8.15 -12.03 10.81
N ASP A 21 7.36 -11.46 11.71
CA ASP A 21 6.64 -10.21 11.47
C ASP A 21 7.51 -8.96 11.62
N ARG A 22 8.69 -9.09 12.25
CA ARG A 22 9.67 -8.01 12.44
C ARG A 22 10.06 -7.31 11.14
N LEU A 23 10.14 -8.07 10.05
CA LEU A 23 10.61 -7.55 8.75
C LEU A 23 9.47 -7.11 7.83
N LEU A 24 8.25 -7.56 8.15
CA LEU A 24 7.04 -7.28 7.37
C LEU A 24 6.46 -5.92 7.76
N THR A 25 5.98 -5.22 6.75
CA THR A 25 5.16 -4.02 6.95
C THR A 25 3.76 -4.40 7.42
N HIS A 26 3.03 -3.45 8.02
CA HIS A 26 1.66 -3.72 8.44
C HIS A 26 0.76 -4.17 7.28
N TRP A 27 0.97 -3.65 6.06
CA TRP A 27 0.25 -4.13 4.88
C TRP A 27 0.46 -5.62 4.60
N GLU A 28 1.69 -6.10 4.76
CA GLU A 28 2.04 -7.49 4.49
C GLU A 28 1.45 -8.43 5.54
N GLN A 29 1.28 -7.96 6.78
CA GLN A 29 0.69 -8.72 7.88
C GLN A 29 -0.85 -8.83 7.82
N ILE A 30 -1.55 -7.93 7.10
CA ILE A 30 -3.03 -7.96 7.00
C ILE A 30 -3.51 -9.34 6.53
N ASP A 31 -4.53 -9.88 7.18
CA ASP A 31 -5.10 -11.20 6.88
C ASP A 31 -4.04 -12.32 6.83
N TYR A 32 -3.07 -12.28 7.75
CA TYR A 32 -1.99 -13.26 7.87
C TYR A 32 -1.13 -13.44 6.60
N GLY A 33 -0.97 -12.36 5.81
CA GLY A 33 -0.23 -12.42 4.54
C GLY A 33 -1.01 -12.98 3.36
N THR A 34 -2.28 -13.36 3.57
CA THR A 34 -3.14 -13.87 2.49
C THR A 34 -3.40 -12.78 1.46
N GLN A 35 -3.05 -13.06 0.20
CA GLN A 35 -3.29 -12.13 -0.90
C GLN A 35 -4.76 -12.17 -1.34
N CYS A 36 -5.23 -11.10 -1.97
CA CYS A 36 -6.56 -11.03 -2.60
C CYS A 36 -7.78 -11.20 -1.67
N THR A 37 -7.64 -10.90 -0.38
CA THR A 37 -8.74 -10.86 0.59
C THR A 37 -9.66 -9.65 0.38
N SER A 38 -10.87 -9.70 0.92
CA SER A 38 -11.85 -8.60 0.82
C SER A 38 -11.31 -7.30 1.42
N SER A 39 -10.61 -7.37 2.57
CA SER A 39 -10.00 -6.23 3.23
C SER A 39 -8.92 -5.57 2.38
N ARG A 40 -8.02 -6.37 1.78
CA ARG A 40 -6.97 -5.85 0.88
C ARG A 40 -7.55 -5.26 -0.40
N LYS A 41 -8.61 -5.87 -0.95
CA LYS A 41 -9.33 -5.33 -2.11
C LYS A 41 -9.95 -3.98 -1.78
N PHE A 42 -10.62 -3.85 -0.64
CA PHE A 42 -11.21 -2.59 -0.20
C PHE A 42 -10.16 -1.47 -0.06
N LEU A 43 -9.05 -1.76 0.63
CA LEU A 43 -7.97 -0.79 0.84
C LEU A 43 -7.26 -0.38 -0.46
N SER A 44 -7.21 -1.26 -1.47
CA SER A 44 -6.66 -0.94 -2.78
C SER A 44 -7.66 -0.22 -3.70
N ILE A 45 -8.96 -0.51 -3.59
CA ILE A 45 -10.01 0.12 -4.41
C ILE A 45 -10.32 1.54 -3.93
N SER A 46 -10.30 1.78 -2.61
CA SER A 46 -10.55 3.10 -2.03
C SER A 46 -9.76 4.25 -2.67
N PRO A 47 -8.41 4.18 -2.82
CA PRO A 47 -7.65 5.24 -3.49
C PRO A 47 -7.95 5.37 -4.99
N VAL A 48 -8.37 4.28 -5.67
CA VAL A 48 -8.80 4.33 -7.08
C VAL A 48 -10.10 5.13 -7.22
N VAL A 49 -11.07 4.91 -6.32
CA VAL A 49 -12.31 5.68 -6.31
C VAL A 49 -12.04 7.16 -6.03
N LEU A 50 -11.16 7.46 -5.07
CA LEU A 50 -10.75 8.84 -4.78
C LEU A 50 -10.05 9.49 -5.98
N TYR A 51 -9.21 8.77 -6.70
CA TYR A 51 -8.55 9.23 -7.92
C TYR A 51 -9.58 9.60 -9.01
N LEU A 52 -10.59 8.76 -9.22
CA LEU A 52 -11.65 9.02 -10.20
C LEU A 52 -12.48 10.24 -9.81
N LEU A 53 -12.87 10.35 -8.55
CA LEU A 53 -13.62 11.50 -8.03
C LEU A 53 -12.82 12.80 -8.20
N THR A 54 -11.57 12.82 -7.76
CA THR A 54 -10.71 14.02 -7.88
C THR A 54 -10.45 14.41 -9.33
N SER A 55 -10.24 13.44 -10.23
CA SER A 55 -10.09 13.72 -11.66
C SER A 55 -11.37 14.30 -12.28
N PHE A 56 -12.54 13.80 -11.86
CA PHE A 56 -13.84 14.32 -12.28
C PHE A 56 -14.07 15.76 -11.79
N TYR A 57 -13.81 16.05 -10.51
CA TYR A 57 -14.00 17.39 -9.92
C TYR A 57 -13.04 18.43 -10.49
N THR A 58 -11.81 18.04 -10.83
CA THR A 58 -10.80 18.93 -11.44
C THR A 58 -10.97 19.09 -12.94
N LYS A 59 -12.05 18.52 -13.53
CA LYS A 59 -12.32 18.55 -14.98
C LYS A 59 -11.13 18.08 -15.81
N TYR A 60 -10.35 17.12 -15.30
CA TYR A 60 -9.16 16.59 -15.96
C TYR A 60 -8.09 17.64 -16.28
N ASP A 61 -7.94 18.66 -15.43
CA ASP A 61 -6.80 19.59 -15.52
C ASP A 61 -5.47 18.81 -15.51
N PRO A 62 -4.56 19.03 -16.47
CA PRO A 62 -3.38 18.19 -16.67
C PRO A 62 -2.42 18.20 -15.48
N VAL A 63 -2.31 19.32 -14.75
CA VAL A 63 -1.42 19.43 -13.58
C VAL A 63 -1.97 18.62 -12.43
N HIS A 64 -3.26 18.79 -12.12
CA HIS A 64 -3.93 18.04 -11.06
C HIS A 64 -3.99 16.55 -11.38
N PHE A 65 -4.24 16.20 -12.65
CA PHE A 65 -4.23 14.82 -13.12
C PHE A 65 -2.89 14.16 -12.87
N LEU A 66 -1.77 14.81 -13.27
CA LEU A 66 -0.44 14.26 -13.07
C LEU A 66 -0.11 14.01 -11.59
N ILE A 67 -0.40 14.99 -10.72
CA ILE A 67 -0.17 14.88 -9.27
C ILE A 67 -1.01 13.73 -8.69
N ASN A 68 -2.28 13.64 -9.10
CA ASN A 68 -3.20 12.61 -8.65
C ASN A 68 -2.77 11.21 -9.11
N THR A 69 -2.29 11.07 -10.36
CA THR A 69 -1.73 9.82 -10.87
C THR A 69 -0.47 9.43 -10.11
N ALA A 70 0.46 10.36 -9.87
CA ALA A 70 1.67 10.10 -9.09
C ALA A 70 1.33 9.66 -7.66
N SER A 71 0.35 10.30 -7.02
CA SER A 71 -0.17 9.92 -5.71
C SER A 71 -0.74 8.50 -5.74
N LEU A 72 -1.61 8.18 -6.71
CA LEU A 72 -2.20 6.86 -6.87
C LEU A 72 -1.12 5.78 -7.06
N LEU A 73 -0.11 6.03 -7.89
CA LEU A 73 0.99 5.09 -8.12
C LEU A 73 1.82 4.86 -6.86
N SER A 74 2.15 5.92 -6.11
CA SER A 74 2.89 5.80 -4.84
C SER A 74 2.15 4.93 -3.81
N VAL A 75 0.82 4.93 -3.89
CA VAL A 75 -0.03 4.07 -3.06
C VAL A 75 -0.08 2.68 -3.68
N LEU A 76 -0.54 2.48 -4.91
CA LEU A 76 -0.82 1.13 -5.42
C LEU A 76 0.41 0.26 -5.66
N LEU A 77 1.53 0.82 -6.11
CA LEU A 77 2.73 0.06 -6.46
C LEU A 77 3.19 -0.89 -5.34
N PRO A 78 3.43 -0.45 -4.08
CA PRO A 78 3.88 -1.33 -3.01
C PRO A 78 2.86 -2.39 -2.57
N LYS A 79 1.59 -2.33 -3.02
CA LYS A 79 0.56 -3.32 -2.67
C LYS A 79 0.40 -4.42 -3.70
N LEU A 80 1.03 -4.31 -4.87
CA LEU A 80 0.96 -5.36 -5.87
C LEU A 80 1.62 -6.64 -5.34
N PRO A 81 1.10 -7.82 -5.69
CA PRO A 81 1.63 -9.10 -5.21
C PRO A 81 3.10 -9.33 -5.62
N GLN A 82 3.55 -8.68 -6.70
CA GLN A 82 4.93 -8.72 -7.16
C GLN A 82 5.92 -8.05 -6.19
N PHE A 83 5.45 -7.14 -5.33
CA PHE A 83 6.24 -6.46 -4.30
C PHE A 83 6.03 -7.06 -2.90
N HIS A 84 5.37 -8.22 -2.79
CA HIS A 84 5.23 -8.90 -1.51
C HIS A 84 6.59 -9.45 -1.06
N GLY A 85 7.07 -9.03 0.12
CA GLY A 85 8.39 -9.40 0.64
C GLY A 85 9.57 -8.76 -0.08
N VAL A 86 9.33 -7.97 -1.14
CA VAL A 86 10.38 -7.28 -1.91
C VAL A 86 9.97 -5.83 -2.17
N ARG A 87 10.75 -4.89 -1.66
CA ARG A 87 10.33 -3.47 -1.63
C ARG A 87 10.42 -2.79 -2.99
N VAL A 88 11.58 -2.91 -3.62
CA VAL A 88 11.92 -2.27 -4.90
C VAL A 88 12.88 -3.23 -5.61
N PHE A 89 12.40 -3.93 -6.65
CA PHE A 89 13.23 -4.76 -7.52
C PHE A 89 14.21 -5.72 -6.79
N GLY A 90 13.75 -6.40 -5.74
CA GLY A 90 14.55 -7.41 -5.04
C GLY A 90 15.49 -6.89 -3.95
N ILE A 91 15.51 -5.58 -3.67
CA ILE A 91 16.20 -5.06 -2.48
C ILE A 91 15.47 -5.59 -1.23
N ASN A 92 16.23 -6.26 -0.34
CA ASN A 92 15.77 -6.79 0.95
C ASN A 92 14.91 -8.08 0.85
N LYS A 93 15.20 -8.96 -0.12
CA LYS A 93 14.66 -10.33 -0.20
C LYS A 93 15.29 -11.18 0.91
N TYR A 94 14.47 -11.72 1.81
CA TYR A 94 14.86 -12.69 2.84
C TYR A 94 14.09 -14.00 2.62
#